data_AF-A0A919NJM0-F1
#
_entry.id   AF-A0A919NJM0-F1
#
_cell.length_a   1.000
_cell.length_b   1.000
_cell.length_c   1.000
_cell.angle_alpha   90.00
_cell.angle_beta   90.00
_cell.angle_gamma   90.00
#
_symmetry.space_group_name_H-M   'P 1'
#
loop_
_entity.id
_entity.type
_entity.pdbx_description
1 polymer ?
#
loop_
_entity_poly.entity_id
_entity_poly.type
_entity_poly.pdbx_seq_one_letter_code
_entity_poly.pdbx_strand_id
1 'polypeptide(L)'
;MIDQQGALYGVVLAGGTGTRLWPLSRAGHPKFLHPLTGTDASLLQATVDRLDQLSPSDHVFVVTGVAHAAAVSRQLAEVPDENVLIEPSPRDSCAAIALAAAVIARREPEAIMGAFASDHLIADKDQFSAVIRQAMGGAQQGLLMTLGITPTRPETGYGYLECGSVVGDGPVLAVQEFKEKPSYDVAESYVKSGNYLWNAGMFVWRVDVFLAELSRQQPQLAAGISRIAQAWDSPSREDVLGEVWPTLPRISVDYAVMEGAATVGRVGTVTGDFGWNDVGDFHTLGAVLASDQAGNVVVGRDGADKSGVLLRETENLVVVPTAGRLVAALGVRDLVIVDTPDAVLVCPRDRAQEVKQLVDALKDSGEHSYI
;
A
#
# COMPACT_ATOMS: atom_id res chain seq x y z
N MET A 1 8.71 21.83 14.37
CA MET A 1 8.13 22.70 13.32
C MET A 1 8.70 22.21 12.02
N ILE A 2 7.87 21.64 11.15
CA ILE A 2 8.26 21.27 9.79
C ILE A 2 8.54 22.59 9.07
N ASP A 3 9.71 22.74 8.47
CA ASP A 3 10.02 23.88 7.60
C ASP A 3 9.07 23.83 6.41
N GLN A 4 8.24 24.84 6.22
CA GLN A 4 7.16 24.82 5.22
C GLN A 4 7.68 24.88 3.77
N GLN A 5 8.96 25.23 3.57
CA GLN A 5 9.60 25.15 2.26
C GLN A 5 10.14 23.73 2.03
N GLY A 6 9.33 22.90 1.36
CA GLY A 6 9.70 21.53 0.99
C GLY A 6 8.91 20.42 1.69
N ALA A 7 7.71 20.72 2.23
CA ALA A 7 6.82 19.69 2.77
C ALA A 7 6.28 18.76 1.67
N LEU A 8 6.17 17.47 1.98
CA LEU A 8 5.63 16.47 1.07
C LEU A 8 4.09 16.53 1.05
N TYR A 9 3.46 16.40 -0.11
CA TYR A 9 2.06 15.99 -0.20
C TYR A 9 1.96 14.48 -0.13
N GLY A 10 1.45 13.95 0.97
CA GLY A 10 1.32 12.51 1.19
C GLY A 10 0.00 11.98 0.67
N VAL A 11 0.00 11.20 -0.41
CA VAL A 11 -1.19 10.57 -0.99
C VAL A 11 -1.23 9.10 -0.57
N VAL A 12 -2.24 8.74 0.22
CA VAL A 12 -2.48 7.36 0.66
C VAL A 12 -3.54 6.71 -0.21
N LEU A 13 -3.20 5.60 -0.86
CA LEU A 13 -4.09 4.82 -1.72
C LEU A 13 -4.80 3.75 -0.88
N ALA A 14 -6.07 4.01 -0.57
CA ALA A 14 -6.94 3.16 0.23
C ALA A 14 -7.89 2.36 -0.68
N GLY A 15 -7.32 1.40 -1.39
CA GLY A 15 -8.02 0.47 -2.29
C GLY A 15 -7.57 -0.98 -2.09
N GLY A 16 -8.32 -1.92 -2.68
CA GLY A 16 -8.05 -3.36 -2.58
C GLY A 16 -8.90 -4.06 -1.51
N THR A 17 -9.21 -5.34 -1.74
CA THR A 17 -10.15 -6.12 -0.90
C THR A 17 -9.48 -7.09 0.08
N GLY A 18 -8.20 -7.42 -0.11
CA GLY A 18 -7.43 -8.23 0.84
C GLY A 18 -7.99 -9.64 1.11
N THR A 19 -8.49 -10.36 0.11
CA THR A 19 -9.25 -11.62 0.30
C THR A 19 -8.50 -12.78 0.97
N ARG A 20 -7.16 -12.73 1.01
CA ARG A 20 -6.32 -13.77 1.64
C ARG A 20 -6.28 -13.69 3.17
N LEU A 21 -6.83 -12.61 3.73
CA LEU A 21 -7.00 -12.41 5.17
C LEU A 21 -8.46 -12.66 5.61
N TRP A 22 -9.24 -13.41 4.84
CA TRP A 22 -10.56 -13.88 5.28
C TRP A 22 -10.42 -14.79 6.51
N PRO A 23 -11.35 -14.77 7.50
CA PRO A 23 -12.60 -14.02 7.56
C PRO A 23 -12.49 -12.57 8.06
N LEU A 24 -11.27 -12.12 8.41
CA LEU A 24 -11.04 -10.77 8.92
C LEU A 24 -11.30 -9.71 7.84
N SER A 25 -10.58 -9.80 6.71
CA SER A 25 -10.75 -8.89 5.58
C SER A 25 -11.88 -9.35 4.68
N ARG A 26 -12.75 -8.41 4.31
CA ARG A 26 -13.93 -8.63 3.47
C ARG A 26 -14.12 -7.53 2.46
N ALA A 27 -14.97 -7.77 1.47
CA ALA A 27 -15.27 -6.76 0.45
C ALA A 27 -15.73 -5.41 1.06
N GLY A 28 -16.51 -5.43 2.14
CA GLY A 28 -16.98 -4.21 2.83
C GLY A 28 -16.03 -3.66 3.90
N HIS A 29 -15.04 -4.44 4.34
CA HIS A 29 -14.08 -4.05 5.38
C HIS A 29 -12.69 -4.61 5.05
N PRO A 30 -12.00 -3.98 4.09
CA PRO A 30 -10.72 -4.47 3.56
C PRO A 30 -9.57 -4.39 4.55
N LYS A 31 -8.47 -5.09 4.26
CA LYS A 31 -7.30 -5.23 5.15
C LYS A 31 -6.76 -3.92 5.71
N PHE A 32 -6.77 -2.83 4.93
CA PHE A 32 -6.21 -1.56 5.38
C PHE A 32 -6.96 -0.93 6.57
N LEU A 33 -8.22 -1.32 6.78
CA LEU A 33 -9.03 -0.83 7.90
C LEU A 33 -8.81 -1.61 9.21
N HIS A 34 -8.02 -2.70 9.18
CA HIS A 34 -7.84 -3.59 10.33
C HIS A 34 -6.54 -3.34 11.11
N PRO A 35 -6.54 -3.57 12.44
CA PRO A 35 -5.36 -3.42 13.31
C PRO A 35 -4.38 -4.59 13.15
N LEU A 36 -3.66 -4.59 12.02
CA LEU A 36 -2.72 -5.64 11.63
C LEU A 36 -1.26 -5.28 11.93
N THR A 37 -1.01 -4.15 12.58
CA THR A 37 0.33 -3.63 12.86
C THR A 37 0.95 -4.21 14.14
N GLY A 38 0.20 -5.03 14.88
CA GLY A 38 0.55 -5.42 16.25
C GLY A 38 0.18 -4.36 17.29
N THR A 39 -0.50 -3.29 16.87
CA THR A 39 -1.10 -2.25 17.72
C THR A 39 -2.59 -2.16 17.43
N ASP A 40 -3.31 -1.30 18.17
CA ASP A 40 -4.74 -1.03 17.91
C ASP A 40 -4.97 -0.16 16.66
N ALA A 41 -3.92 0.44 16.09
CA ALA A 41 -4.02 1.25 14.88
C ALA A 41 -4.17 0.37 13.63
N SER A 42 -5.09 0.76 12.75
CA SER A 42 -5.24 0.11 11.44
C SER A 42 -4.00 0.34 10.56
N LEU A 43 -3.82 -0.47 9.50
CA LEU A 43 -2.75 -0.22 8.52
C LEU A 43 -2.88 1.17 7.88
N LEU A 44 -4.12 1.63 7.65
CA LEU A 44 -4.41 2.97 7.14
C LEU A 44 -3.93 4.05 8.11
N GLN A 45 -4.32 3.95 9.39
CA GLN A 45 -3.89 4.90 10.43
C GLN A 45 -2.36 4.90 10.56
N ALA A 46 -1.74 3.73 10.64
CA ALA A 46 -0.28 3.62 10.70
C ALA A 46 0.43 4.16 9.44
N THR A 47 -0.24 4.19 8.28
CA THR A 47 0.28 4.79 7.04
C THR A 47 0.15 6.31 7.04
N VAL A 48 -0.87 6.89 7.66
CA VAL A 48 -0.97 8.34 7.84
C VAL A 48 0.00 8.79 8.95
N ASP A 49 0.04 8.08 10.07
CA ASP A 49 0.91 8.39 11.21
C ASP A 49 2.39 8.41 10.82
N ARG A 50 2.84 7.55 9.90
CA ARG A 50 4.26 7.58 9.44
C ARG A 50 4.60 8.80 8.59
N LEU A 51 3.62 9.52 8.07
CA LEU A 51 3.83 10.70 7.23
C LEU A 51 3.95 11.99 8.05
N ASP A 52 3.66 11.98 9.36
CA ASP A 52 3.66 13.18 10.21
C ASP A 52 5.00 13.95 10.24
N GLN A 53 6.15 13.28 10.03
CA GLN A 53 7.47 13.90 9.97
C GLN A 53 7.81 14.50 8.58
N LEU A 54 6.96 14.25 7.59
CA LEU A 54 7.19 14.56 6.17
C LEU A 54 6.12 15.49 5.59
N SER A 55 4.88 15.35 6.06
CA SER A 55 3.69 15.97 5.52
C SER A 55 2.85 16.52 6.67
N PRO A 56 2.53 17.83 6.69
CA PRO A 56 1.51 18.34 7.59
C PRO A 56 0.14 17.74 7.23
N SER A 57 -0.78 17.67 8.19
CA SER A 57 -2.06 16.97 8.02
C SER A 57 -2.94 17.53 6.88
N ASP A 58 -2.82 18.82 6.57
CA ASP A 58 -3.49 19.49 5.45
C ASP A 58 -2.87 19.16 4.07
N HIS A 59 -1.68 18.55 4.04
CA HIS A 59 -1.03 18.04 2.84
C HIS A 59 -1.16 16.51 2.69
N VAL A 60 -1.86 15.84 3.61
CA VAL A 60 -2.20 14.43 3.49
C VAL A 60 -3.52 14.29 2.74
N PHE A 61 -3.50 13.45 1.71
CA PHE A 61 -4.64 13.08 0.89
C PHE A 61 -4.87 11.58 0.96
N VAL A 62 -6.13 11.17 0.86
CA VAL A 62 -6.50 9.75 0.80
C VAL A 62 -7.37 9.53 -0.41
N VAL A 63 -7.02 8.58 -1.26
CA VAL A 63 -7.87 8.17 -2.40
C VAL A 63 -8.52 6.84 -2.06
N THR A 64 -9.86 6.79 -2.08
CA THR A 64 -10.59 5.58 -1.70
C THR A 64 -11.90 5.43 -2.46
N GLY A 65 -12.43 4.21 -2.52
CA GLY A 65 -13.71 3.93 -3.16
C GLY A 65 -14.92 4.36 -2.30
N VAL A 66 -16.05 4.60 -2.97
CA VAL A 66 -17.34 4.97 -2.32
C VAL A 66 -17.70 4.06 -1.15
N ALA A 67 -17.47 2.74 -1.28
CA ALA A 67 -17.80 1.76 -0.26
C ALA A 67 -17.01 1.93 1.06
N HIS A 68 -15.86 2.61 1.03
CA HIS A 68 -14.94 2.72 2.16
C HIS A 68 -14.80 4.15 2.70
N ALA A 69 -15.26 5.16 1.95
CA ALA A 69 -15.12 6.58 2.29
C ALA A 69 -15.56 6.92 3.72
N ALA A 70 -16.70 6.39 4.17
CA ALA A 70 -17.20 6.63 5.53
C ALA A 70 -16.33 5.97 6.62
N ALA A 71 -15.73 4.81 6.34
CA ALA A 71 -14.84 4.15 7.30
C ALA A 71 -13.47 4.85 7.35
N VAL A 72 -12.94 5.24 6.19
CA VAL A 72 -11.71 6.03 6.06
C VAL A 72 -11.81 7.34 6.83
N SER A 73 -12.86 8.14 6.57
CA SER A 73 -13.05 9.44 7.23
C SER A 73 -13.21 9.32 8.74
N ARG A 74 -13.80 8.22 9.23
CA ARG A 74 -13.89 7.96 10.68
C ARG A 74 -12.55 7.59 11.32
N GLN A 75 -11.69 6.86 10.61
CA GLN A 75 -10.38 6.46 11.13
C GLN A 75 -9.34 7.60 11.08
N LEU A 76 -9.51 8.55 10.15
CA LEU A 76 -8.58 9.64 9.88
C LEU A 76 -9.23 11.01 10.09
N ALA A 77 -9.68 11.27 11.33
CA ALA A 77 -10.43 12.49 11.66
C ALA A 77 -9.59 13.78 11.54
N GLU A 78 -8.27 13.65 11.54
CA GLU A 78 -7.29 14.72 11.37
C GLU A 78 -7.04 15.10 9.90
N VAL A 79 -7.41 14.24 8.95
CA VAL A 79 -7.30 14.53 7.52
C VAL A 79 -8.53 15.36 7.10
N PRO A 80 -8.36 16.52 6.44
CA PRO A 80 -9.49 17.32 5.97
C PRO A 80 -10.39 16.52 5.02
N ASP A 81 -11.71 16.64 5.16
CA ASP A 81 -12.70 15.95 4.31
C ASP A 81 -12.46 16.22 2.81
N GLU A 82 -12.04 17.44 2.46
CA GLU A 82 -11.71 17.84 1.07
C GLU A 82 -10.49 17.14 0.47
N ASN A 83 -9.65 16.52 1.31
CA ASN A 83 -8.48 15.74 0.92
C ASN A 83 -8.79 14.23 0.83
N VAL A 84 -10.01 13.80 1.16
CA VAL A 84 -10.50 12.43 0.91
C VAL A 84 -11.12 12.38 -0.47
N LEU A 85 -10.35 11.92 -1.47
CA LEU A 85 -10.77 11.83 -2.86
C LEU A 85 -11.49 10.50 -3.10
N ILE A 86 -12.78 10.58 -3.43
CA ILE A 86 -13.62 9.40 -3.59
C ILE A 86 -13.64 8.97 -5.07
N GLU A 87 -13.13 7.79 -5.37
CA GLU A 87 -13.25 7.20 -6.71
C GLU A 87 -14.61 6.50 -6.90
N PRO A 88 -15.35 6.76 -8.00
CA PRO A 88 -16.65 6.12 -8.25
C PRO A 88 -16.57 4.61 -8.50
N SER A 89 -15.45 4.14 -9.04
CA SER A 89 -15.22 2.73 -9.36
C SER A 89 -13.72 2.43 -9.46
N PRO A 90 -13.27 1.20 -9.19
CA PRO A 90 -11.84 0.88 -9.24
C PRO A 90 -11.28 1.00 -10.65
N ARG A 91 -10.20 1.77 -10.80
CA ARG A 91 -9.46 1.96 -12.06
C ARG A 91 -7.98 1.59 -11.98
N ASP A 92 -7.63 0.79 -10.97
CA ASP A 92 -6.23 0.46 -10.62
C ASP A 92 -5.46 1.72 -10.15
N SER A 93 -4.16 1.62 -9.87
CA SER A 93 -3.44 2.67 -9.14
C SER A 93 -3.22 3.96 -9.93
N CYS A 94 -3.10 3.91 -11.27
CA CYS A 94 -2.70 5.09 -12.05
C CYS A 94 -3.75 6.21 -12.01
N ALA A 95 -5.04 5.89 -12.16
CA ALA A 95 -6.10 6.90 -12.14
C ALA A 95 -6.24 7.57 -10.77
N ALA A 96 -6.15 6.78 -9.69
CA ALA A 96 -6.20 7.29 -8.31
C ALA A 96 -5.04 8.25 -8.02
N ILE A 97 -3.81 7.84 -8.36
CA ILE A 97 -2.61 8.67 -8.22
C ILE A 97 -2.70 9.94 -9.07
N ALA A 98 -3.14 9.81 -10.32
CA ALA A 98 -3.24 10.93 -11.25
C ALA A 98 -4.30 11.94 -10.83
N LEU A 99 -5.43 11.50 -10.29
CA LEU A 99 -6.44 12.38 -9.74
C LEU A 99 -5.85 13.22 -8.60
N ALA A 100 -5.19 12.58 -7.63
CA ALA A 100 -4.56 13.29 -6.52
C ALA A 100 -3.50 14.28 -7.01
N ALA A 101 -2.59 13.86 -7.88
CA ALA A 101 -1.56 14.71 -8.47
C ALA A 101 -2.15 15.93 -9.19
N ALA A 102 -3.22 15.73 -9.97
CA ALA A 102 -3.87 16.80 -10.70
C ALA A 102 -4.60 17.77 -9.77
N VAL A 103 -5.28 17.30 -8.74
CA VAL A 103 -5.93 18.16 -7.72
C VAL A 103 -4.89 18.98 -6.95
N ILE A 104 -3.78 18.35 -6.52
CA ILE A 104 -2.67 19.05 -5.86
C ILE A 104 -2.06 20.09 -6.80
N ALA A 105 -1.80 19.75 -8.06
CA ALA A 105 -1.21 20.65 -9.05
C ALA A 105 -2.07 21.90 -9.36
N ARG A 106 -3.38 21.86 -9.08
CA ARG A 106 -4.26 23.05 -9.18
C ARG A 106 -3.97 24.08 -8.10
N ARG A 107 -3.46 23.64 -6.96
CA ARG A 107 -3.12 24.48 -5.79
C ARG A 107 -1.64 24.84 -5.80
N GLU A 108 -0.78 23.83 -6.04
CA GLU A 108 0.67 23.96 -6.04
C GLU A 108 1.29 23.16 -7.21
N PRO A 109 1.52 23.80 -8.38
CA PRO A 109 1.91 23.11 -9.61
C PRO A 109 3.23 22.34 -9.56
N GLU A 110 4.15 22.75 -8.69
CA GLU A 110 5.48 22.16 -8.54
C GLU A 110 5.64 21.40 -7.21
N ALA A 111 4.52 21.04 -6.55
CA ALA A 111 4.54 20.28 -5.31
C ALA A 111 5.25 18.93 -5.47
N ILE A 112 6.01 18.53 -4.44
CA ILE A 112 6.50 17.15 -4.32
C ILE A 112 5.39 16.32 -3.67
N MET A 113 5.02 15.23 -4.34
CA MET A 113 4.00 14.29 -3.90
C MET A 113 4.60 12.91 -3.69
N GLY A 114 4.24 12.27 -2.58
CA GLY A 114 4.51 10.86 -2.32
C GLY A 114 3.22 10.04 -2.42
N ALA A 115 3.25 8.92 -3.13
CA ALA A 115 2.13 7.98 -3.22
C ALA A 115 2.44 6.70 -2.45
N PHE A 116 1.57 6.34 -1.51
CA PHE A 116 1.79 5.25 -0.54
C PHE A 116 0.59 4.31 -0.50
N ALA A 117 0.85 3.01 -0.54
CA ALA A 117 -0.20 2.02 -0.30
C ALA A 117 -0.60 2.01 1.19
N SER A 118 -1.92 2.00 1.44
CA SER A 118 -2.49 2.03 2.80
C SER A 118 -2.35 0.73 3.59
N ASP A 119 -1.80 -0.31 2.97
CA ASP A 119 -1.91 -1.70 3.40
C ASP A 119 -0.54 -2.39 3.57
N HIS A 120 0.53 -1.59 3.67
CA HIS A 120 1.90 -2.03 3.95
C HIS A 120 2.28 -1.83 5.42
N LEU A 121 3.04 -2.78 5.96
CA LEU A 121 3.70 -2.68 7.26
C LEU A 121 5.11 -2.12 7.08
N ILE A 122 5.46 -1.15 7.93
CA ILE A 122 6.78 -0.50 7.99
C ILE A 122 7.14 -0.41 9.46
N ALA A 123 8.25 -1.03 9.85
CA ALA A 123 8.66 -1.14 11.25
C ALA A 123 9.43 0.09 11.73
N ASP A 124 10.31 0.66 10.91
CA ASP A 124 11.14 1.80 11.27
C ASP A 124 10.64 3.09 10.59
N LYS A 125 9.88 3.88 11.35
CA LYS A 125 9.31 5.15 10.90
C LYS A 125 10.37 6.23 10.62
N ASP A 126 11.45 6.25 11.40
CA ASP A 126 12.49 7.29 11.27
C ASP A 126 13.34 7.02 10.02
N GLN A 127 13.72 5.76 9.80
CA GLN A 127 14.43 5.35 8.60
C GLN A 127 13.58 5.48 7.35
N PHE A 128 12.28 5.14 7.42
CA PHE A 128 11.33 5.43 6.34
C PHE A 128 11.35 6.92 5.99
N SER A 129 11.22 7.80 6.99
CA SER A 129 11.24 9.24 6.78
C SER A 129 12.55 9.74 6.18
N ALA A 130 13.69 9.19 6.60
CA ALA A 130 14.99 9.50 6.01
C ALA A 130 15.07 9.12 4.53
N VAL A 131 14.60 7.93 4.16
CA VAL A 131 14.55 7.44 2.78
C VAL A 131 13.62 8.29 1.91
N ILE A 132 12.45 8.68 2.42
CA ILE A 132 11.54 9.57 1.67
C ILE A 132 12.19 10.94 1.42
N ARG A 133 12.89 11.53 2.39
CA ARG A 133 13.60 12.81 2.18
C ARG A 133 14.68 12.70 1.11
N GLN A 134 15.38 11.55 1.02
CA GLN A 134 16.33 11.29 -0.05
C GLN A 134 15.62 11.19 -1.42
N ALA A 135 14.49 10.50 -1.48
CA ALA A 135 13.67 10.41 -2.68
C ALA A 135 13.13 11.79 -3.11
N MET A 136 12.71 12.64 -2.17
CA MET A 136 12.32 14.03 -2.45
C MET A 136 13.45 14.82 -3.13
N GLY A 137 14.71 14.59 -2.73
CA GLY A 137 15.87 15.19 -3.38
C GLY A 137 16.04 14.80 -4.87
N GLY A 138 15.74 13.54 -5.22
CA GLY A 138 15.70 13.09 -6.61
C GLY A 138 14.49 13.63 -7.38
N ALA A 139 13.31 13.67 -6.74
CA ALA A 139 12.09 14.25 -7.30
C ALA A 139 12.26 15.74 -7.65
N GLN A 140 12.97 16.50 -6.81
CA GLN A 140 13.27 17.91 -7.07
C GLN A 140 14.09 18.11 -8.35
N GLN A 141 14.91 17.12 -8.71
CA GLN A 141 15.70 17.11 -9.95
C GLN A 141 14.89 16.63 -11.17
N GLY A 142 13.61 16.35 -11.00
CA GLY A 142 12.70 15.92 -12.07
C GLY A 142 12.71 14.42 -12.35
N LEU A 143 13.23 13.60 -11.43
CA LEU A 143 13.12 12.14 -11.51
C LEU A 143 11.77 11.67 -10.97
N LEU A 144 11.25 10.59 -11.56
CA LEU A 144 10.17 9.81 -10.97
C LEU A 144 10.79 8.78 -10.02
N MET A 145 10.67 9.02 -8.72
CA MET A 145 11.34 8.20 -7.72
C MET A 145 10.46 7.04 -7.28
N THR A 146 11.07 5.87 -7.11
CA THR A 146 10.50 4.73 -6.37
C THR A 146 11.40 4.38 -5.19
N LEU A 147 10.95 3.46 -4.34
CA LEU A 147 11.72 2.91 -3.23
C LEU A 147 12.06 1.45 -3.50
N GLY A 148 13.35 1.14 -3.45
CA GLY A 148 13.87 -0.20 -3.69
C GLY A 148 14.13 -0.95 -2.38
N ILE A 149 13.63 -2.16 -2.23
CA ILE A 149 13.92 -3.03 -1.07
C ILE A 149 14.86 -4.14 -1.51
N THR A 150 15.88 -4.45 -0.72
CA THR A 150 16.83 -5.54 -1.03
C THR A 150 16.09 -6.88 -1.05
N PRO A 151 16.10 -7.62 -2.18
CA PRO A 151 15.43 -8.91 -2.27
C PRO A 151 16.09 -9.96 -1.38
N THR A 152 15.28 -10.66 -0.59
CA THR A 152 15.74 -11.77 0.26
C THR A 152 15.31 -13.14 -0.27
N ARG A 153 14.44 -13.17 -1.28
CA ARG A 153 13.90 -14.37 -1.94
C ARG A 153 13.46 -14.07 -3.37
N PRO A 154 13.27 -15.07 -4.24
CA PRO A 154 12.64 -14.89 -5.55
C PRO A 154 11.12 -14.73 -5.43
N GLU A 155 10.66 -13.52 -5.07
CA GLU A 155 9.23 -13.21 -4.98
C GLU A 155 8.66 -12.92 -6.37
N THR A 156 7.56 -13.58 -6.76
CA THR A 156 6.94 -13.37 -8.09
C THR A 156 5.78 -12.37 -8.04
N GLY A 157 5.32 -12.02 -6.84
CA GLY A 157 4.26 -11.04 -6.62
C GLY A 157 4.71 -9.58 -6.69
N TYR A 158 6.02 -9.30 -6.66
CA TYR A 158 6.57 -7.94 -6.63
C TYR A 158 7.13 -7.49 -7.98
N GLY A 159 7.22 -6.18 -8.17
CA GLY A 159 8.04 -5.58 -9.21
C GLY A 159 9.52 -5.62 -8.86
N TYR A 160 10.39 -5.63 -9.87
CA TYR A 160 11.84 -5.59 -9.75
C TYR A 160 12.41 -4.38 -10.49
N LEU A 161 13.42 -3.74 -9.90
CA LEU A 161 14.11 -2.56 -10.39
C LEU A 161 15.55 -2.93 -10.70
N GLU A 162 15.96 -2.93 -11.97
CA GLU A 162 17.37 -3.07 -12.33
C GLU A 162 18.10 -1.77 -12.02
N CYS A 163 19.03 -1.81 -11.08
CA CYS A 163 19.75 -0.63 -10.62
C CYS A 163 20.97 -0.35 -11.50
N GLY A 164 21.07 0.89 -11.97
CA GLY A 164 22.20 1.42 -12.71
C GLY A 164 23.18 2.19 -11.83
N SER A 165 23.86 3.16 -12.44
CA SER A 165 24.79 4.05 -11.75
C SER A 165 24.09 4.98 -10.78
N VAL A 166 24.85 5.46 -9.79
CA VAL A 166 24.46 6.57 -8.92
C VAL A 166 24.16 7.82 -9.77
N VAL A 167 23.08 8.53 -9.42
CA VAL A 167 22.70 9.80 -10.04
C VAL A 167 23.24 10.95 -9.18
N GLY A 168 24.14 11.75 -9.75
CA GLY A 168 24.83 12.81 -9.02
C GLY A 168 25.71 12.26 -7.89
N ASP A 169 25.81 12.98 -6.78
CA ASP A 169 26.62 12.61 -5.61
C ASP A 169 25.78 12.03 -4.45
N GLY A 170 24.48 11.78 -4.70
CA GLY A 170 23.51 11.37 -3.68
C GLY A 170 23.29 9.85 -3.58
N PRO A 171 22.34 9.40 -2.74
CA PRO A 171 21.99 7.99 -2.58
C PRO A 171 21.09 7.43 -3.70
N VAL A 172 20.78 8.25 -4.71
CA VAL A 172 19.85 7.88 -5.78
C VAL A 172 20.55 6.99 -6.80
N LEU A 173 19.95 5.85 -7.11
CA LEU A 173 20.35 4.97 -8.20
C LEU A 173 19.43 5.16 -9.40
N ALA A 174 19.99 5.21 -10.60
CA ALA A 174 19.18 5.16 -11.82
C ALA A 174 18.49 3.80 -11.93
N VAL A 175 17.26 3.76 -12.42
CA VAL A 175 16.57 2.51 -12.75
C VAL A 175 16.64 2.29 -14.26
N GLN A 176 17.30 1.21 -14.68
CA GLN A 176 17.49 0.86 -16.09
C GLN A 176 16.30 0.10 -16.67
N GLU A 177 15.80 -0.88 -15.92
CA GLU A 177 14.61 -1.65 -16.25
C GLU A 177 13.70 -1.69 -15.02
N PHE A 178 12.41 -1.53 -15.25
CA PHE A 178 11.36 -1.84 -14.28
C PHE A 178 10.60 -3.04 -14.82
N LYS A 179 10.49 -4.10 -14.03
CA LYS A 179 9.82 -5.35 -14.41
C LYS A 179 8.76 -5.73 -13.40
N GLU A 180 7.49 -5.70 -13.77
CA GLU A 180 6.42 -6.13 -12.87
C GLU A 180 6.19 -7.65 -12.92
N LYS A 181 6.20 -8.30 -11.74
CA LYS A 181 5.79 -9.70 -11.53
C LYS A 181 6.45 -10.73 -12.47
N PRO A 182 7.78 -10.88 -12.40
CA PRO A 182 8.50 -11.86 -13.23
C PRO A 182 8.13 -13.31 -12.89
N SER A 183 8.45 -14.24 -13.79
CA SER A 183 8.40 -15.67 -13.47
C SER A 183 9.43 -16.04 -12.38
N TYR A 184 9.23 -17.17 -11.71
CA TYR A 184 10.12 -17.61 -10.64
C TYR A 184 11.58 -17.72 -11.08
N ASP A 185 11.86 -18.35 -12.22
CA ASP A 185 13.22 -18.51 -12.75
C ASP A 185 13.89 -17.15 -13.02
N VAL A 186 13.10 -16.17 -13.50
CA VAL A 186 13.58 -14.81 -13.73
C VAL A 186 13.83 -14.10 -12.40
N ALA A 187 12.90 -14.17 -11.45
CA ALA A 187 13.08 -13.62 -10.10
C ALA A 187 14.31 -14.20 -9.40
N GLU A 188 14.56 -15.51 -9.54
CA GLU A 188 15.75 -16.18 -9.01
C GLU A 188 17.04 -15.62 -9.61
N SER A 189 17.05 -15.41 -10.93
CA SER A 189 18.19 -14.79 -11.62
C SER A 189 18.45 -13.35 -11.14
N TYR A 190 17.38 -12.57 -10.91
CA TYR A 190 17.46 -11.20 -10.42
C TYR A 190 18.10 -11.15 -9.02
N VAL A 191 17.60 -11.97 -8.09
CA VAL A 191 18.14 -12.06 -6.73
C VAL A 191 19.61 -12.49 -6.74
N LYS A 192 19.96 -13.51 -7.53
CA LYS A 192 21.35 -14.01 -7.65
C LYS A 192 22.32 -12.98 -8.22
N SER A 193 21.84 -12.07 -9.08
CA SER A 193 22.70 -11.05 -9.70
C SER A 193 23.13 -9.96 -8.71
N GLY A 194 22.34 -9.67 -7.68
CA GLY A 194 22.56 -8.56 -6.75
C GLY A 194 22.31 -7.16 -7.33
N ASN A 195 21.90 -7.07 -8.61
CA ASN A 195 21.69 -5.79 -9.31
C ASN A 195 20.25 -5.30 -9.25
N TYR A 196 19.33 -6.08 -8.67
CA TYR A 196 17.92 -5.74 -8.61
C TYR A 196 17.45 -5.44 -7.19
N LEU A 197 16.52 -4.49 -7.09
CA LEU A 197 15.73 -4.22 -5.90
C LEU A 197 14.26 -4.59 -6.15
N TRP A 198 13.51 -4.94 -5.11
CA TRP A 198 12.06 -5.00 -5.18
C TRP A 198 11.48 -3.59 -5.26
N ASN A 199 10.46 -3.39 -6.10
CA ASN A 199 9.62 -2.20 -6.08
C ASN A 199 8.68 -2.27 -4.87
N ALA A 200 8.80 -1.30 -3.95
CA ALA A 200 7.97 -1.25 -2.76
C ALA A 200 6.55 -0.71 -3.01
N GLY A 201 6.19 -0.39 -4.26
CA GLY A 201 4.90 0.20 -4.63
C GLY A 201 4.68 1.60 -4.04
N MET A 202 5.77 2.32 -3.75
CA MET A 202 5.77 3.66 -3.19
C MET A 202 6.54 4.59 -4.12
N PHE A 203 6.00 5.77 -4.37
CA PHE A 203 6.56 6.69 -5.35
C PHE A 203 6.69 8.10 -4.81
N VAL A 204 7.67 8.86 -5.30
CA VAL A 204 7.87 10.27 -4.95
C VAL A 204 8.24 11.06 -6.21
N TRP A 205 7.57 12.15 -6.50
CA TRP A 205 7.86 12.97 -7.68
C TRP A 205 7.31 14.39 -7.52
N ARG A 206 7.72 15.28 -8.42
CA ARG A 206 7.02 16.55 -8.62
C ARG A 206 5.76 16.33 -9.46
N VAL A 207 4.64 16.93 -9.06
CA VAL A 207 3.33 16.65 -9.68
C VAL A 207 3.27 17.03 -11.17
N ASP A 208 3.87 18.15 -11.57
CA ASP A 208 4.02 18.56 -12.98
C ASP A 208 4.80 17.52 -13.81
N VAL A 209 5.88 16.97 -13.27
CA VAL A 209 6.74 15.99 -13.95
C VAL A 209 5.97 14.69 -14.17
N PHE A 210 5.29 14.20 -13.14
CA PHE A 210 4.45 13.02 -13.26
C PHE A 210 3.31 13.22 -14.26
N LEU A 211 2.59 14.35 -14.19
CA LEU A 211 1.49 14.64 -15.11
C LEU A 211 1.97 14.82 -16.57
N ALA A 212 3.16 15.38 -16.77
CA ALA A 212 3.79 15.47 -18.10
C ALA A 212 4.15 14.09 -18.65
N GLU A 213 4.73 13.22 -17.82
CA GLU A 213 5.07 11.84 -18.21
C GLU A 213 3.81 11.01 -18.51
N LEU A 214 2.77 11.17 -17.69
CA LEU A 214 1.46 10.58 -17.90
C LEU A 214 0.83 11.05 -19.21
N SER A 215 0.93 12.35 -19.53
CA SER A 215 0.43 12.90 -20.79
C SER A 215 1.18 12.34 -22.01
N ARG A 216 2.49 12.09 -21.87
CA ARG A 216 3.32 11.50 -22.91
C ARG A 216 2.94 10.05 -23.21
N GLN A 217 2.69 9.25 -22.16
CA GLN A 217 2.51 7.80 -22.29
C GLN A 217 1.03 7.37 -22.34
N GLN A 218 0.15 8.09 -21.65
CA GLN A 218 -1.28 7.79 -21.50
C GLN A 218 -2.16 9.03 -21.76
N PRO A 219 -2.13 9.60 -22.99
CA PRO A 219 -2.80 10.87 -23.28
C PRO A 219 -4.32 10.86 -23.02
N GLN A 220 -5.00 9.73 -23.24
CA GLN A 220 -6.44 9.60 -22.93
C GLN A 220 -6.71 9.72 -21.43
N LEU A 221 -5.90 9.04 -20.60
CA LEU A 221 -6.03 9.08 -19.14
C LEU A 221 -5.73 10.50 -18.64
N ALA A 222 -4.62 11.09 -19.09
CA ALA A 222 -4.22 12.45 -18.72
C ALA A 222 -5.28 13.50 -19.07
N ALA A 223 -5.88 13.41 -20.28
CA ALA A 223 -6.94 14.33 -20.69
C ALA A 223 -8.19 14.20 -19.83
N GLY A 224 -8.61 12.96 -19.52
CA GLY A 224 -9.75 12.70 -18.64
C GLY A 224 -9.51 13.22 -17.22
N ILE A 225 -8.35 12.92 -16.63
CA ILE A 225 -7.97 13.41 -15.31
C ILE A 225 -7.90 14.94 -15.26
N SER A 226 -7.32 15.59 -16.29
CA SER A 226 -7.28 17.05 -16.37
C SER A 226 -8.68 17.67 -16.39
N ARG A 227 -9.62 17.08 -17.15
CA ARG A 227 -11.02 17.53 -17.19
C ARG A 227 -11.69 17.39 -15.82
N ILE A 228 -11.47 16.28 -15.13
CA ILE A 228 -11.99 16.07 -13.76
C ILE A 228 -11.41 17.11 -12.80
N ALA A 229 -10.08 17.29 -12.80
CA ALA A 229 -9.40 18.22 -11.90
C ALA A 229 -9.80 19.69 -12.13
N GLN A 230 -10.10 20.09 -13.37
CA GLN A 230 -10.62 21.44 -13.68
C GLN A 230 -12.00 21.70 -13.05
N ALA A 231 -12.84 20.67 -12.96
CA ALA A 231 -14.16 20.74 -12.34
C ALA A 231 -14.13 20.45 -10.83
N TRP A 232 -12.97 20.13 -10.25
CA TRP A 232 -12.88 19.65 -8.87
C TRP A 232 -13.49 20.67 -7.90
N ASP A 233 -13.00 21.89 -7.83
CA ASP A 233 -13.55 22.88 -6.87
C ASP A 233 -14.82 23.60 -7.36
N SER A 234 -15.55 23.01 -8.31
CA SER A 234 -16.79 23.57 -8.88
C SER A 234 -18.03 22.75 -8.52
N PRO A 235 -19.24 23.33 -8.63
CA PRO A 235 -20.49 22.60 -8.47
C PRO A 235 -20.69 21.45 -9.47
N SER A 236 -19.94 21.41 -10.57
CA SER A 236 -20.04 20.36 -11.59
C SER A 236 -19.11 19.17 -11.34
N ARG A 237 -18.42 19.11 -10.18
CA ARG A 237 -17.46 18.04 -9.82
C ARG A 237 -18.06 16.65 -10.06
N GLU A 238 -19.20 16.38 -9.43
CA GLU A 238 -19.82 15.05 -9.44
C GLU A 238 -20.30 14.65 -10.84
N ASP A 239 -20.88 15.59 -11.59
CA ASP A 239 -21.33 15.34 -12.97
C ASP A 239 -20.16 15.00 -13.89
N VAL A 240 -19.07 15.79 -13.84
CA VAL A 240 -17.88 15.56 -14.66
C VAL A 240 -17.16 14.28 -14.23
N LEU A 241 -17.04 14.02 -12.93
CA LEU A 241 -16.45 12.80 -12.40
C LEU A 241 -17.24 11.56 -12.85
N GLY A 242 -18.56 11.58 -12.71
CA GLY A 242 -19.44 10.50 -13.13
C GLY A 242 -19.44 10.26 -14.64
N GLU A 243 -19.30 11.31 -15.45
CA GLU A 243 -19.19 11.19 -16.91
C GLU A 243 -17.83 10.65 -17.35
N VAL A 244 -16.73 11.19 -16.81
CA VAL A 244 -15.38 10.96 -17.32
C VAL A 244 -14.73 9.72 -16.72
N TRP A 245 -14.86 9.50 -15.41
CA TRP A 245 -14.18 8.41 -14.70
C TRP A 245 -14.44 7.02 -15.31
N PRO A 246 -15.68 6.66 -15.73
CA PRO A 246 -15.94 5.36 -16.34
C PRO A 246 -15.21 5.11 -17.66
N THR A 247 -14.75 6.17 -18.33
CA THR A 247 -14.05 6.12 -19.61
C THR A 247 -12.53 5.98 -19.46
N LEU A 248 -12.00 6.15 -18.25
CA LEU A 248 -10.56 6.09 -18.00
C LEU A 248 -10.03 4.66 -18.18
N PRO A 249 -8.85 4.47 -18.80
CA PRO A 249 -8.18 3.17 -18.83
C PRO A 249 -7.98 2.62 -17.42
N ARG A 250 -8.13 1.31 -17.25
CA ARG A 250 -7.82 0.60 -16.00
C ARG A 250 -6.40 0.04 -16.11
N ILE A 251 -5.44 0.67 -15.43
CA ILE A 251 -4.02 0.35 -15.53
C ILE A 251 -3.26 0.83 -14.29
N SER A 252 -2.27 0.06 -13.83
CA SER A 252 -1.40 0.49 -12.72
C SER A 252 -0.40 1.56 -13.16
N VAL A 253 0.08 2.37 -12.21
CA VAL A 253 1.10 3.39 -12.49
C VAL A 253 2.42 2.79 -12.95
N ASP A 254 2.74 1.58 -12.48
CA ASP A 254 3.93 0.82 -12.82
C ASP A 254 3.99 0.62 -14.35
N TYR A 255 2.92 0.07 -14.94
CA TYR A 255 2.81 -0.13 -16.38
C TYR A 255 2.55 1.16 -17.16
N ALA A 256 1.71 2.04 -16.63
CA ALA A 256 1.26 3.23 -17.35
C ALA A 256 2.35 4.28 -17.53
N VAL A 257 3.28 4.36 -16.57
CA VAL A 257 4.25 5.46 -16.45
C VAL A 257 5.65 4.92 -16.16
N MET A 258 5.84 4.13 -15.10
CA MET A 258 7.17 3.82 -14.57
C MET A 258 8.02 2.99 -15.52
N GLU A 259 7.47 1.93 -16.12
CA GLU A 259 8.21 1.08 -17.08
C GLU A 259 8.74 1.91 -18.26
N GLY A 260 7.87 2.67 -18.93
CA GLY A 260 8.28 3.50 -20.07
C GLY A 260 9.21 4.66 -19.67
N ALA A 261 9.04 5.24 -18.48
CA ALA A 261 9.91 6.30 -17.98
C ALA A 261 11.33 5.79 -17.65
N ALA A 262 11.46 4.56 -17.16
CA ALA A 262 12.75 3.92 -16.89
C ALA A 262 13.58 3.78 -18.17
N THR A 263 12.95 3.35 -19.27
CA THR A 263 13.65 3.17 -20.57
C THR A 263 14.28 4.45 -21.14
N VAL A 264 13.81 5.62 -20.70
CA VAL A 264 14.34 6.93 -21.12
C VAL A 264 15.12 7.63 -20.00
N GLY A 265 15.50 6.91 -18.95
CA GLY A 265 16.37 7.39 -17.88
C GLY A 265 15.72 8.42 -16.95
N ARG A 266 14.39 8.39 -16.78
CA ARG A 266 13.65 9.32 -15.92
C ARG A 266 13.31 8.77 -14.54
N VAL A 267 13.62 7.50 -14.28
CA VAL A 267 13.30 6.82 -13.02
C VAL A 267 14.55 6.69 -12.15
N GLY A 268 14.41 7.07 -10.89
CA GLY A 268 15.40 6.85 -9.86
C GLY A 268 14.84 6.01 -8.72
N THR A 269 15.71 5.40 -7.93
CA THR A 269 15.33 4.68 -6.72
C THR A 269 16.27 5.02 -5.58
N VAL A 270 15.74 4.93 -4.36
CA VAL A 270 16.53 4.95 -3.12
C VAL A 270 16.33 3.61 -2.43
N THR A 271 17.42 2.98 -2.02
CA THR A 271 17.37 1.72 -1.27
C THR A 271 16.84 1.98 0.14
N GLY A 272 15.80 1.24 0.53
CA GLY A 272 15.19 1.29 1.85
C GLY A 272 15.43 0.01 2.65
N ASP A 273 15.68 0.17 3.95
CA ASP A 273 15.80 -0.93 4.92
C ASP A 273 14.98 -0.64 6.19
N PHE A 274 13.74 -0.18 6.03
CA PHE A 274 12.86 0.27 7.12
C PHE A 274 11.86 -0.80 7.60
N GLY A 275 12.20 -2.09 7.40
CA GLY A 275 11.34 -3.21 7.77
C GLY A 275 10.01 -3.24 6.99
N TRP A 276 10.08 -3.04 5.66
CA TRP A 276 8.92 -3.06 4.78
C TRP A 276 8.34 -4.46 4.56
N ASN A 277 7.01 -4.57 4.54
CA ASN A 277 6.29 -5.76 4.14
C ASN A 277 4.89 -5.42 3.58
N ASP A 278 4.44 -6.11 2.53
CA ASP A 278 3.14 -5.87 1.88
C ASP A 278 1.95 -6.63 2.52
N VAL A 279 2.22 -7.46 3.53
CA VAL A 279 1.24 -8.27 4.29
C VAL A 279 0.21 -8.92 3.36
N GLY A 280 0.65 -9.98 2.68
CA GLY A 280 -0.18 -10.70 1.70
C GLY A 280 -1.13 -11.75 2.31
N ASP A 281 -0.81 -12.32 3.48
CA ASP A 281 -1.56 -13.37 4.15
C ASP A 281 -1.21 -13.47 5.66
N PHE A 282 -1.86 -14.41 6.38
CA PHE A 282 -1.59 -14.63 7.80
C PHE A 282 -0.21 -15.24 8.09
N HIS A 283 0.38 -15.98 7.14
CA HIS A 283 1.74 -16.50 7.29
C HIS A 283 2.75 -15.36 7.42
N THR A 284 2.66 -14.42 6.48
CA THR A 284 3.52 -13.23 6.38
C THR A 284 3.28 -12.33 7.58
N LEU A 285 2.02 -12.12 7.96
CA LEU A 285 1.66 -11.35 9.16
C LEU A 285 2.34 -11.92 10.42
N GLY A 286 2.28 -13.24 10.63
CA GLY A 286 2.94 -13.87 11.77
C GLY A 286 4.47 -13.86 11.71
N ALA A 287 5.08 -13.55 10.55
CA ALA A 287 6.53 -13.46 10.40
C ALA A 287 7.05 -12.05 10.71
N VAL A 288 6.21 -11.02 10.57
CA VAL A 288 6.60 -9.62 10.76
C VAL A 288 6.23 -9.07 12.15
N LEU A 289 5.25 -9.67 12.82
CA LEU A 289 4.84 -9.24 14.15
C LEU A 289 5.68 -9.88 15.25
N ALA A 290 5.76 -9.18 16.39
CA ALA A 290 6.38 -9.71 17.58
C ALA A 290 5.68 -11.00 18.04
N SER A 291 6.48 -12.02 18.36
CA SER A 291 6.01 -13.30 18.85
C SER A 291 6.46 -13.55 20.30
N ASP A 292 5.78 -14.47 20.97
CA ASP A 292 6.22 -14.95 22.29
C ASP A 292 7.40 -15.93 22.18
N GLN A 293 7.87 -16.44 23.32
CA GLN A 293 8.99 -17.39 23.38
C GLN A 293 8.76 -18.70 22.61
N ALA A 294 7.50 -19.05 22.32
CA ALA A 294 7.13 -20.23 21.55
C ALA A 294 6.77 -19.88 20.09
N GLY A 295 7.07 -18.65 19.64
CA GLY A 295 6.81 -18.20 18.28
C GLY A 295 5.33 -17.91 18.00
N ASN A 296 4.47 -17.83 19.01
CA ASN A 296 3.06 -17.51 18.79
C ASN A 296 2.86 -16.00 18.66
N VAL A 297 2.02 -15.61 17.70
CA VAL A 297 1.59 -14.24 17.44
C VAL A 297 0.11 -14.11 17.74
N VAL A 298 -0.26 -13.08 18.51
CA VAL A 298 -1.65 -12.68 18.72
C VAL A 298 -1.85 -11.30 18.09
N VAL A 299 -2.74 -11.22 17.10
CA VAL A 299 -2.95 -10.01 16.28
C VAL A 299 -4.05 -9.14 16.91
N GLY A 300 -3.85 -7.81 16.90
CA GLY A 300 -4.87 -6.83 17.28
C GLY A 300 -4.89 -6.44 18.76
N ARG A 301 -3.75 -6.61 19.46
CA ARG A 301 -3.49 -6.08 20.81
C ARG A 301 -2.01 -5.78 20.94
N ASP A 302 -1.67 -4.73 21.67
CA ASP A 302 -0.29 -4.43 22.08
C ASP A 302 0.28 -5.71 22.71
N GLY A 303 1.27 -6.36 22.06
CA GLY A 303 1.59 -7.80 22.16
C GLY A 303 1.84 -8.39 23.56
N ALA A 304 1.75 -7.58 24.62
CA ALA A 304 1.73 -7.94 26.03
C ALA A 304 0.35 -8.36 26.57
N ASP A 305 -0.78 -7.82 26.07
CA ASP A 305 -2.12 -8.19 26.57
C ASP A 305 -2.76 -9.30 25.72
N LYS A 306 -2.64 -10.54 26.20
CA LYS A 306 -3.29 -11.73 25.61
C LYS A 306 -4.68 -12.01 26.18
N SER A 307 -5.35 -11.05 26.82
CA SER A 307 -6.69 -11.32 27.38
C SER A 307 -7.64 -11.84 26.30
N GLY A 308 -8.37 -12.92 26.60
CA GLY A 308 -9.19 -13.61 25.59
C GLY A 308 -8.45 -14.62 24.71
N VAL A 309 -7.15 -14.90 24.94
CA VAL A 309 -6.43 -16.03 24.32
C VAL A 309 -5.74 -16.88 25.39
N LEU A 310 -5.97 -18.20 25.36
CA LEU A 310 -5.32 -19.18 26.24
C LEU A 310 -4.52 -20.20 25.44
N LEU A 311 -3.19 -20.09 25.46
CA LEU A 311 -2.29 -20.98 24.75
C LEU A 311 -1.53 -21.88 25.75
N ARG A 312 -1.55 -23.20 25.53
CA ARG A 312 -0.84 -24.20 26.34
C ARG A 312 -0.19 -25.24 25.44
N GLU A 313 1.10 -25.52 25.64
CA GLU A 313 1.83 -26.51 24.84
C GLU A 313 1.74 -26.24 23.31
N THR A 314 1.72 -24.97 22.92
CA THR A 314 1.61 -24.53 21.53
C THR A 314 2.92 -23.98 20.98
N GLU A 315 3.05 -23.96 19.66
CA GLU A 315 4.23 -23.42 18.97
C GLU A 315 3.83 -22.80 17.62
N ASN A 316 4.46 -21.67 17.26
CA ASN A 316 4.36 -21.06 15.94
C ASN A 316 2.94 -20.70 15.44
N LEU A 317 2.02 -20.37 16.35
CA LEU A 317 0.64 -20.03 16.00
C LEU A 317 0.48 -18.57 15.56
N VAL A 318 -0.52 -18.30 14.71
CA VAL A 318 -1.03 -16.95 14.44
C VAL A 318 -2.50 -16.91 14.86
N VAL A 319 -2.83 -16.11 15.87
CA VAL A 319 -4.17 -16.03 16.45
C VAL A 319 -4.75 -14.64 16.27
N VAL A 320 -5.97 -14.55 15.74
CA VAL A 320 -6.68 -13.28 15.47
C VAL A 320 -8.05 -13.32 16.19
N PRO A 321 -8.14 -12.86 17.45
CA PRO A 321 -9.33 -13.01 18.30
C PRO A 321 -10.25 -11.76 18.27
N THR A 322 -10.97 -11.51 17.17
CA THR A 322 -11.77 -10.28 17.00
C THR A 322 -13.24 -10.42 17.39
N ALA A 323 -13.75 -11.64 17.62
CA ALA A 323 -15.14 -11.86 17.99
C ALA A 323 -15.48 -11.52 19.46
N GLY A 324 -14.48 -11.24 20.30
CA GLY A 324 -14.65 -10.96 21.73
C GLY A 324 -14.88 -12.20 22.62
N ARG A 325 -14.83 -13.42 22.06
CA ARG A 325 -14.86 -14.68 22.82
C ARG A 325 -13.45 -15.17 23.14
N LEU A 326 -13.32 -16.08 24.12
CA LEU A 326 -12.05 -16.72 24.47
C LEU A 326 -11.63 -17.73 23.39
N VAL A 327 -10.43 -17.57 22.83
CA VAL A 327 -9.77 -18.55 21.95
C VAL A 327 -8.78 -19.38 22.77
N ALA A 328 -8.98 -20.69 22.85
CA ALA A 328 -8.09 -21.60 23.58
C ALA A 328 -7.47 -22.65 22.66
N ALA A 329 -6.15 -22.84 22.75
CA ALA A 329 -5.40 -23.82 21.98
C ALA A 329 -4.46 -24.62 22.90
N LEU A 330 -4.51 -25.95 22.77
CA LEU A 330 -3.74 -26.90 23.58
C LEU A 330 -3.04 -27.92 22.67
N GLY A 331 -1.71 -28.03 22.75
CA GLY A 331 -0.95 -29.09 22.08
C GLY A 331 -0.87 -28.97 20.55
N VAL A 332 -1.20 -27.81 19.97
CA VAL A 332 -1.21 -27.57 18.52
C VAL A 332 -0.07 -26.65 18.08
N ARG A 333 0.40 -26.84 16.85
CA ARG A 333 1.55 -26.11 16.28
C ARG A 333 1.29 -25.71 14.84
N ASP A 334 1.96 -24.65 14.39
CA ASP A 334 1.96 -24.23 12.98
C ASP A 334 0.56 -23.95 12.41
N LEU A 335 -0.36 -23.39 13.22
CA LEU A 335 -1.72 -23.05 12.80
C LEU A 335 -1.96 -21.54 12.76
N VAL A 336 -2.81 -21.14 11.82
CA VAL A 336 -3.53 -19.87 11.82
C VAL A 336 -4.92 -20.13 12.41
N ILE A 337 -5.33 -19.32 13.38
CA ILE A 337 -6.66 -19.36 14.02
C ILE A 337 -7.22 -17.94 13.98
N VAL A 338 -8.28 -17.73 13.20
CA VAL A 338 -8.96 -16.43 13.06
C VAL A 338 -10.39 -16.57 13.52
N ASP A 339 -10.79 -15.79 14.50
CA ASP A 339 -12.13 -15.77 15.09
C ASP A 339 -12.75 -14.39 14.88
N THR A 340 -13.72 -14.31 13.96
CA THR A 340 -14.56 -13.12 13.73
C THR A 340 -15.97 -13.38 14.28
N PRO A 341 -16.82 -12.34 14.43
CA PRO A 341 -18.16 -12.51 15.02
C PRO A 341 -19.00 -13.63 14.39
N ASP A 342 -18.85 -13.83 13.09
CA ASP A 342 -19.68 -14.68 12.24
C ASP A 342 -18.95 -15.88 11.61
N ALA A 343 -17.61 -15.94 11.65
CA ALA A 343 -16.84 -16.99 11.02
C ALA A 343 -15.55 -17.32 11.79
N VAL A 344 -15.11 -18.58 11.65
CA VAL A 344 -13.83 -19.04 12.19
C VAL A 344 -13.03 -19.70 11.06
N LEU A 345 -11.76 -19.31 10.93
CA LEU A 345 -10.80 -20.00 10.08
C LEU A 345 -9.75 -20.68 10.94
N VAL A 346 -9.49 -21.95 10.62
CA VAL A 346 -8.33 -22.68 11.13
C VAL A 346 -7.64 -23.34 9.95
N CYS A 347 -6.35 -23.05 9.75
CA CYS A 347 -5.56 -23.68 8.71
C CYS A 347 -4.09 -23.83 9.11
N PRO A 348 -3.36 -24.77 8.49
CA PRO A 348 -1.90 -24.79 8.56
C PRO A 348 -1.29 -23.47 8.10
N ARG A 349 -0.27 -23.00 8.81
CA ARG A 349 0.36 -21.70 8.57
C ARG A 349 1.04 -21.62 7.19
N ASP A 350 1.55 -22.72 6.67
CA ASP A 350 2.17 -22.81 5.33
C ASP A 350 1.14 -22.77 4.18
N ARG A 351 -0.14 -23.00 4.48
CA ARG A 351 -1.25 -22.97 3.51
C ARG A 351 -2.08 -21.69 3.56
N ALA A 352 -1.61 -20.65 4.27
CA ALA A 352 -2.35 -19.40 4.45
C ALA A 352 -2.71 -18.71 3.11
N GLN A 353 -1.87 -18.81 2.08
CA GLN A 353 -2.17 -18.30 0.73
C GLN A 353 -3.42 -18.94 0.10
N GLU A 354 -3.75 -20.19 0.48
CA GLU A 354 -4.89 -20.93 -0.06
C GLU A 354 -6.24 -20.45 0.49
N VAL A 355 -6.27 -19.57 1.49
CA VAL A 355 -7.51 -18.99 2.05
C VAL A 355 -8.37 -18.33 0.97
N LYS A 356 -7.76 -17.77 -0.08
CA LYS A 356 -8.49 -17.25 -1.24
C LYS A 356 -9.42 -18.30 -1.87
N GLN A 357 -9.01 -19.56 -1.91
CA GLN A 357 -9.81 -20.64 -2.49
C GLN A 357 -11.07 -20.92 -1.66
N LEU A 358 -11.03 -20.71 -0.34
CA LEU A 358 -12.22 -20.79 0.52
C LEU A 358 -13.21 -19.66 0.20
N VAL A 359 -12.70 -18.44 -0.01
CA VAL A 359 -13.54 -17.31 -0.43
C VAL A 359 -14.20 -17.59 -1.78
N ASP A 360 -13.47 -18.16 -2.72
CA ASP A 360 -14.02 -18.53 -4.03
C ASP A 360 -15.08 -19.64 -3.90
N ALA A 361 -14.85 -20.66 -3.06
CA ALA A 361 -15.85 -21.68 -2.77
C ALA A 361 -17.13 -21.13 -2.12
N LEU A 362 -17.02 -20.14 -1.22
CA LEU A 362 -18.18 -19.46 -0.63
C LEU A 362 -18.99 -18.68 -1.66
N LYS A 363 -18.33 -18.08 -2.68
CA LYS A 363 -19.05 -17.43 -3.79
C LYS A 363 -19.83 -18.46 -4.59
N ASP A 364 -19.21 -19.58 -4.91
CA ASP A 364 -19.80 -20.63 -5.73
C ASP A 364 -20.99 -21.31 -5.01
N SER A 365 -20.95 -21.40 -3.68
CA SER A 365 -22.07 -21.92 -2.87
C SER A 365 -23.16 -20.89 -2.57
N GLY A 366 -23.01 -19.63 -3.00
CA GLY A 366 -23.96 -18.55 -2.75
C GLY A 366 -23.94 -17.97 -1.33
N GLU A 367 -22.91 -18.29 -0.55
CA GLU A 367 -22.73 -17.89 0.86
C GLU A 367 -22.17 -16.47 0.99
N HIS A 368 -22.74 -15.53 0.22
CA HIS A 368 -22.23 -14.15 0.08
C HIS A 368 -22.21 -13.35 1.38
N SER A 369 -22.99 -13.75 2.39
CA SER A 369 -22.97 -13.09 3.71
C SER A 369 -21.61 -13.21 4.41
N TYR A 370 -20.78 -14.18 4.01
CA TYR A 370 -19.46 -14.40 4.59
C TYR A 370 -18.30 -13.74 3.83
N ILE A 371 -18.54 -12.92 2.79
CA ILE A 371 -17.50 -12.47 1.82
C ILE A 371 -17.20 -10.98 1.90
#